data_AF-A0A2G2MIP0-F1
#
_entry.id   AF-A0A2G2MIP0-F1
#
_cell.length_a   1.000
_cell.length_b   1.000
_cell.length_c   1.000
_cell.angle_alpha   90.00
_cell.angle_beta   90.00
_cell.angle_gamma   90.00
#
_symmetry.space_group_name_H-M   'P 1'
#
loop_
_entity.id
_entity.type
_entity.pdbx_description
1 polymer ?
#
loop_
_entity_poly.entity_id
_entity_poly.type
_entity_poly.pdbx_seq_one_letter_code
_entity_poly.pdbx_strand_id
1 'polypeptide(L)'
;MIERKSWHQGCPVELENLRYIRLKHHNFYRSEKMGEIIVHKDVADEVVEIFRELYEIRYPIRQMRLISDFLGSDWQSIEADNTSAFNCRKTSTKTGKWSQHAFGKAIDINPIENPFVFKTGRIAHIESYKYKKRIHKNNSFTDRSMLLKEDEVVQIFEKYGWKWGGDFTQYKDYQHFSK
;
A
#
# COMPACT_ATOMS: atom_id res chain seq x y z
N MET A 1 18.18 3.79 -8.36
CA MET A 1 17.83 5.22 -8.33
C MET A 1 16.35 5.39 -8.61
N ILE A 2 15.69 6.32 -7.93
CA ILE A 2 14.25 6.60 -8.06
C ILE A 2 13.93 7.72 -9.07
N GLU A 3 14.92 8.55 -9.37
CA GLU A 3 14.83 9.63 -10.35
C GLU A 3 14.40 9.10 -11.73
N ARG A 4 13.59 9.89 -12.42
CA ARG A 4 12.99 9.57 -13.73
C ARG A 4 12.09 8.32 -13.75
N LYS A 5 11.78 7.74 -12.59
CA LYS A 5 10.88 6.59 -12.45
C LYS A 5 9.73 6.87 -11.48
N SER A 6 10.02 7.01 -10.18
CA SER A 6 9.02 7.36 -9.15
C SER A 6 9.20 8.76 -8.57
N TRP A 7 10.30 9.45 -8.88
CA TRP A 7 10.52 10.88 -8.59
C TRP A 7 11.00 11.64 -9.84
N HIS A 8 10.59 12.91 -10.00
CA HIS A 8 11.06 13.81 -11.05
C HIS A 8 10.91 15.30 -10.64
N GLN A 9 11.52 16.21 -11.39
CA GLN A 9 11.32 17.65 -11.18
C GLN A 9 9.84 18.02 -11.35
N GLY A 10 9.28 18.82 -10.43
CA GLY A 10 7.85 19.16 -10.39
C GLY A 10 6.99 18.20 -9.55
N CYS A 11 7.58 17.20 -8.90
CA CYS A 11 6.94 16.49 -7.79
C CYS A 11 6.62 17.44 -6.63
N PRO A 12 5.55 17.20 -5.85
CA PRO A 12 5.15 18.09 -4.76
C PRO A 12 5.98 17.91 -3.48
N VAL A 13 6.96 16.99 -3.48
CA VAL A 13 7.90 16.72 -2.38
C VAL A 13 9.29 16.52 -2.95
N GLU A 14 10.27 17.22 -2.37
CA GLU A 14 11.68 17.16 -2.72
C GLU A 14 12.38 15.94 -2.10
N LEU A 15 13.48 15.49 -2.70
CA LEU A 15 14.22 14.30 -2.25
C LEU A 15 14.66 14.38 -0.78
N GLU A 16 15.06 15.56 -0.31
CA GLU A 16 15.48 15.81 1.08
C GLU A 16 14.37 15.58 2.12
N ASN A 17 13.11 15.64 1.68
CA ASN A 17 11.93 15.42 2.51
C ASN A 17 11.43 13.96 2.49
N LEU A 18 12.07 13.09 1.70
CA LEU A 18 11.78 11.66 1.64
C LEU A 18 12.75 10.84 2.50
N ARG A 19 12.30 9.69 2.99
CA ARG A 19 13.10 8.71 3.73
C ARG A 19 12.92 7.34 3.10
N TYR A 20 14.03 6.70 2.75
CA TYR A 20 14.08 5.29 2.35
C TYR A 20 14.20 4.43 3.60
N ILE A 21 13.32 3.44 3.72
CA ILE A 21 13.17 2.60 4.91
C ILE A 21 13.19 1.13 4.50
N ARG A 22 13.91 0.30 5.27
CA ARG A 22 13.99 -1.15 5.10
C ARG A 22 13.26 -1.81 6.26
N LEU A 23 12.28 -2.66 5.96
CA LEU A 23 11.33 -3.20 6.91
C LEU A 23 11.29 -4.73 6.84
N LYS A 24 11.25 -5.40 7.99
CA LYS A 24 11.00 -6.84 8.04
C LYS A 24 9.52 -7.13 7.80
N HIS A 25 9.24 -8.15 6.99
CA HIS A 25 7.89 -8.70 6.85
C HIS A 25 7.93 -10.22 6.71
N HIS A 26 6.82 -10.89 7.00
CA HIS A 26 6.64 -12.29 6.62
C HIS A 26 6.00 -12.37 5.22
N ASN A 27 6.63 -13.11 4.31
CA ASN A 27 6.02 -13.40 3.02
C ASN A 27 4.95 -14.50 3.13
N PHE A 28 4.21 -14.77 2.04
CA PHE A 28 3.10 -15.73 2.05
C PHE A 28 3.55 -17.18 2.33
N TYR A 29 4.85 -17.47 2.20
CA TYR A 29 5.51 -18.73 2.61
C TYR A 29 6.02 -18.67 4.07
N ARG A 30 5.52 -17.71 4.87
CA ARG A 30 5.92 -17.38 6.26
C ARG A 30 7.38 -16.99 6.47
N SER A 31 8.18 -16.92 5.40
CA SER A 31 9.61 -16.59 5.48
C SER A 31 9.79 -15.11 5.82
N GLU A 32 10.73 -14.79 6.72
CA GLU A 32 11.18 -13.41 6.88
C GLU A 32 11.77 -12.90 5.55
N LYS A 33 11.43 -11.67 5.19
CA LYS A 33 11.99 -10.90 4.08
C LYS A 33 12.26 -9.47 4.53
N MET A 34 13.26 -8.86 3.91
CA MET A 34 13.51 -7.42 4.00
C MET A 34 12.83 -6.75 2.81
N GLY A 35 11.81 -5.95 3.09
CA GLY A 35 11.11 -5.11 2.14
C GLY A 35 11.62 -3.67 2.20
N GLU A 36 11.40 -2.89 1.14
CA GLU A 36 12.00 -1.57 1.00
C GLU A 36 11.00 -0.56 0.42
N ILE A 37 10.72 0.51 1.18
CA ILE A 37 9.76 1.59 0.85
C ILE A 37 10.40 2.98 0.94
N ILE A 38 9.71 3.99 0.39
CA ILE A 38 10.02 5.41 0.60
C ILE A 38 8.75 6.13 1.07
N VAL A 39 8.88 6.99 2.09
CA VAL A 39 7.81 7.81 2.68
C VAL A 39 8.31 9.23 3.00
N HIS A 40 7.42 10.14 3.40
CA HIS A 40 7.79 11.47 3.87
C HIS A 40 8.46 11.42 5.24
N LYS A 41 9.41 12.33 5.52
CA LYS A 41 10.13 12.38 6.81
C LYS A 41 9.19 12.43 8.02
N ASP A 42 8.14 13.23 7.97
CA ASP A 42 7.14 13.41 9.04
C ASP A 42 6.40 12.13 9.48
N VAL A 43 6.43 11.07 8.65
CA VAL A 43 5.78 9.78 8.95
C VAL A 43 6.76 8.61 8.94
N ALA A 44 8.07 8.87 8.83
CA ALA A 44 9.07 7.81 8.65
C ALA A 44 9.13 6.86 9.86
N ASP A 45 9.29 7.41 11.06
CA ASP A 45 9.41 6.63 12.30
C ASP A 45 8.06 5.96 12.66
N GLU A 46 6.95 6.65 12.40
CA GLU A 46 5.60 6.11 12.55
C GLU A 46 5.34 4.90 11.66
N VAL A 47 5.82 4.92 10.41
CA VAL A 47 5.70 3.78 9.49
C VAL A 47 6.62 2.63 9.88
N VAL A 48 7.78 2.89 10.50
CA VAL A 48 8.60 1.82 11.12
C VAL A 48 7.81 1.12 12.22
N GLU A 49 7.16 1.86 13.11
CA GLU A 49 6.38 1.29 14.21
C GLU A 49 5.12 0.54 13.74
N ILE A 50 4.38 1.08 12.77
CA ILE A 50 3.27 0.36 12.11
C ILE A 50 3.75 -0.99 11.59
N PHE A 51 4.83 -1.03 10.80
CA PHE A 51 5.31 -2.29 10.22
C PHE A 51 6.00 -3.21 11.24
N ARG A 52 6.49 -2.68 12.37
CA ARG A 52 6.92 -3.48 13.52
C ARG A 52 5.73 -4.24 14.12
N GLU A 53 4.60 -3.58 14.34
CA GLU A 53 3.37 -4.25 14.82
C GLU A 53 2.82 -5.25 13.80
N LEU A 54 2.80 -4.92 12.49
CA LEU A 54 2.43 -5.87 11.43
C LEU A 54 3.35 -7.11 11.40
N TYR A 55 4.64 -6.93 11.67
CA TYR A 55 5.59 -8.04 11.78
C TYR A 55 5.33 -8.90 13.02
N GLU A 56 5.06 -8.28 14.17
CA GLU A 56 4.79 -8.96 15.45
C GLU A 56 3.51 -9.81 15.43
N ILE A 57 2.42 -9.30 14.85
CA ILE A 57 1.18 -10.09 14.63
C ILE A 57 1.32 -11.11 13.49
N ARG A 58 2.47 -11.10 12.79
CA ARG A 58 2.80 -11.92 11.61
C ARG A 58 1.81 -11.75 10.48
N TYR A 59 1.50 -10.50 10.12
CA TYR A 59 0.68 -10.20 8.96
C TYR A 59 1.40 -10.61 7.65
N PRO A 60 0.73 -11.35 6.74
CA PRO A 60 1.28 -11.71 5.44
C PRO A 60 1.41 -10.50 4.49
N ILE A 61 2.63 -10.20 4.02
CA ILE A 61 2.89 -9.24 2.93
C ILE A 61 3.63 -9.97 1.81
N ARG A 62 3.10 -10.03 0.57
CA ARG A 62 3.74 -10.88 -0.47
C ARG A 62 5.15 -10.43 -0.79
N GLN A 63 5.29 -9.16 -1.16
CA GLN A 63 6.56 -8.46 -1.33
C GLN A 63 6.38 -6.97 -1.06
N MET A 64 7.50 -6.28 -0.85
CA MET A 64 7.56 -4.84 -0.62
C MET A 64 8.83 -4.29 -1.25
N ARG A 65 8.69 -3.56 -2.35
CA ARG A 65 9.77 -3.03 -3.20
C ARG A 65 9.43 -1.62 -3.68
N LEU A 66 10.47 -0.85 -3.99
CA LEU A 66 10.32 0.51 -4.52
C LEU A 66 9.62 0.50 -5.89
N ILE A 67 8.72 1.47 -6.12
CA ILE A 67 8.03 1.66 -7.40
C ILE A 67 9.01 1.93 -8.57
N SER A 68 10.24 2.34 -8.29
CA SER A 68 11.34 2.43 -9.27
C SER A 68 11.75 1.09 -9.88
N ASP A 69 11.45 -0.04 -9.24
CA ASP A 69 11.71 -1.36 -9.79
C ASP A 69 10.70 -1.70 -10.88
N PHE A 70 9.47 -1.19 -10.73
CA PHE A 70 8.34 -1.28 -11.66
C PHE A 70 8.27 -0.08 -12.62
N LEU A 71 9.42 0.56 -12.88
CA LEU A 71 9.58 1.69 -13.81
C LEU A 71 8.68 2.93 -13.52
N GLY A 72 8.14 3.09 -12.31
CA GLY A 72 7.15 4.13 -12.00
C GLY A 72 5.68 3.68 -12.13
N SER A 73 5.44 2.49 -12.67
CA SER A 73 4.11 1.99 -13.02
C SER A 73 3.41 1.31 -11.84
N ASP A 74 2.32 1.91 -11.37
CA ASP A 74 1.43 1.26 -10.40
C ASP A 74 0.84 -0.03 -10.97
N TRP A 75 0.56 -0.09 -12.29
CA TRP A 75 0.03 -1.29 -12.93
C TRP A 75 1.00 -2.48 -12.79
N GLN A 76 2.28 -2.27 -13.09
CA GLN A 76 3.30 -3.32 -12.92
C GLN A 76 3.53 -3.68 -11.45
N SER A 77 3.43 -2.71 -10.53
CA SER A 77 3.50 -2.96 -9.08
C SER A 77 2.31 -3.78 -8.58
N ILE A 78 1.09 -3.50 -9.05
CA ILE A 78 -0.13 -4.17 -8.62
C ILE A 78 -0.23 -5.58 -9.21
N GLU A 79 0.09 -5.78 -10.50
CA GLU A 79 0.15 -7.13 -11.10
C GLU A 79 1.23 -8.02 -10.45
N ALA A 80 2.26 -7.41 -9.85
CA ALA A 80 3.26 -8.11 -9.03
C ALA A 80 2.83 -8.32 -7.56
N ASP A 81 1.67 -7.81 -7.16
CA ASP A 81 1.17 -7.74 -5.78
C ASP A 81 2.18 -7.16 -4.79
N ASN A 82 2.72 -5.99 -5.13
CA ASN A 82 3.74 -5.30 -4.35
C ASN A 82 3.13 -4.28 -3.38
N THR A 83 3.36 -4.48 -2.08
CA THR A 83 3.08 -3.47 -1.05
C THR A 83 4.02 -2.28 -1.25
N SER A 84 3.47 -1.07 -1.34
CA SER A 84 4.19 0.10 -1.85
C SER A 84 3.78 1.41 -1.18
N ALA A 85 4.59 2.46 -1.36
CA ALA A 85 4.41 3.77 -0.74
C ALA A 85 4.61 4.91 -1.75
N PHE A 86 5.73 5.64 -1.69
CA PHE A 86 5.95 6.81 -2.55
C PHE A 86 5.95 6.50 -4.06
N ASN A 87 5.05 7.19 -4.78
CA ASN A 87 5.06 7.29 -6.24
C ASN A 87 4.58 8.68 -6.67
N CYS A 88 5.45 9.46 -7.30
CA CYS A 88 5.11 10.79 -7.77
C CYS A 88 4.23 10.77 -9.03
N ARG A 89 2.92 10.76 -8.81
CA ARG A 89 1.91 10.82 -9.89
C ARG A 89 0.67 11.61 -9.50
N LYS A 90 -0.09 12.02 -10.52
CA LYS A 90 -1.48 12.48 -10.36
C LYS A 90 -2.38 11.31 -9.91
N THR A 91 -3.49 11.62 -9.27
CA THR A 91 -4.50 10.58 -8.95
C THR A 91 -5.33 10.24 -10.20
N SER A 92 -5.65 8.95 -10.36
CA SER A 92 -6.56 8.45 -11.40
C SER A 92 -8.02 8.86 -11.19
N THR A 93 -8.39 9.31 -9.98
CA THR A 93 -9.80 9.60 -9.64
C THR A 93 -10.18 11.07 -9.77
N LYS A 94 -9.22 12.01 -9.84
CA LYS A 94 -9.47 13.47 -9.92
C LYS A 94 -8.39 14.19 -10.75
N THR A 95 -8.74 14.62 -11.96
CA THR A 95 -7.86 15.31 -12.92
C THR A 95 -7.06 16.45 -12.26
N GLY A 96 -5.77 16.56 -12.60
CA GLY A 96 -4.87 17.61 -12.14
C GLY A 96 -4.37 17.48 -10.69
N LYS A 97 -5.06 16.75 -9.81
CA LYS A 97 -4.67 16.57 -8.40
C LYS A 97 -3.58 15.50 -8.24
N TRP A 98 -2.68 15.72 -7.29
CA TRP A 98 -1.66 14.75 -6.90
C TRP A 98 -2.29 13.56 -6.15
N SER A 99 -1.64 12.40 -6.25
CA SER A 99 -1.92 11.24 -5.40
C SER A 99 -1.31 11.44 -4.01
N GLN A 100 -1.87 10.83 -2.95
CA GLN A 100 -1.23 10.86 -1.61
C GLN A 100 0.14 10.16 -1.61
N HIS A 101 0.34 9.21 -2.54
CA HIS A 101 1.63 8.58 -2.82
C HIS A 101 2.67 9.57 -3.34
N ALA A 102 2.26 10.66 -4.00
CA ALA A 102 3.16 11.70 -4.46
C ALA A 102 3.64 12.63 -3.33
N PHE A 103 2.97 12.60 -2.18
CA PHE A 103 3.41 13.27 -0.95
C PHE A 103 4.20 12.36 0.00
N GLY A 104 4.30 11.05 -0.30
CA GLY A 104 4.94 10.07 0.59
C GLY A 104 4.16 9.79 1.89
N LYS A 105 2.87 10.13 1.92
CA LYS A 105 1.96 9.95 3.08
C LYS A 105 0.82 8.97 2.75
N ALA A 106 1.16 7.93 1.99
CA ALA A 106 0.27 6.85 1.62
C ALA A 106 1.01 5.52 1.46
N ILE A 107 0.31 4.42 1.76
CA ILE A 107 0.80 3.05 1.64
C ILE A 107 -0.34 2.18 1.08
N ASP A 108 -0.05 1.40 0.04
CA ASP A 108 -0.95 0.40 -0.53
C ASP A 108 -0.45 -1.01 -0.16
N ILE A 109 -1.27 -1.83 0.48
CA ILE A 109 -0.90 -3.16 1.01
C ILE A 109 -1.59 -4.30 0.23
N ASN A 110 -0.78 -5.29 -0.22
CA ASN A 110 -1.19 -6.50 -0.95
C ASN A 110 -2.33 -6.21 -1.96
N PRO A 111 -2.06 -5.40 -2.99
CA PRO A 111 -3.10 -4.80 -3.83
C PRO A 111 -3.94 -5.81 -4.64
N ILE A 112 -3.47 -7.03 -4.86
CA ILE A 112 -4.28 -8.10 -5.45
C ILE A 112 -5.33 -8.60 -4.47
N GLU A 113 -4.97 -8.83 -3.21
CA GLU A 113 -5.91 -9.19 -2.16
C GLU A 113 -6.80 -8.01 -1.71
N ASN A 114 -6.36 -6.77 -1.95
CA ASN A 114 -7.02 -5.55 -1.47
C ASN A 114 -7.34 -4.54 -2.60
N PRO A 115 -8.12 -4.93 -3.61
CA PRO A 115 -8.27 -4.13 -4.82
C PRO A 115 -8.95 -2.77 -4.62
N PHE A 116 -8.58 -1.84 -5.50
CA PHE A 116 -9.46 -0.74 -5.89
C PHE A 116 -10.74 -1.28 -6.56
N VAL A 117 -11.90 -0.95 -6.00
CA VAL A 117 -13.23 -1.27 -6.54
C VAL A 117 -13.95 0.03 -6.93
N PHE A 118 -14.21 0.19 -8.23
CA PHE A 118 -14.96 1.32 -8.77
C PHE A 118 -16.41 1.31 -8.27
N LYS A 119 -17.10 2.47 -8.29
CA LYS A 119 -18.53 2.60 -7.92
C LYS A 119 -19.46 1.59 -8.59
N THR A 120 -19.10 1.15 -9.81
CA THR A 120 -19.83 0.15 -10.61
C THR A 120 -19.58 -1.31 -10.16
N GLY A 121 -18.80 -1.55 -9.11
CA GLY A 121 -18.37 -2.89 -8.71
C GLY A 121 -17.35 -3.54 -9.66
N ARG A 122 -16.77 -2.77 -10.59
CA ARG A 122 -15.65 -3.20 -11.44
C ARG A 122 -14.34 -3.17 -10.64
N ILE A 123 -13.44 -4.10 -10.94
CA ILE A 123 -12.04 -4.11 -10.52
C ILE A 123 -11.16 -4.06 -11.78
N ALA A 124 -9.99 -3.43 -11.72
CA ALA A 124 -9.10 -3.30 -12.88
C ALA A 124 -8.25 -4.55 -13.13
N HIS A 125 -7.71 -5.13 -12.06
CA HIS A 125 -6.77 -6.27 -12.09
C HIS A 125 -7.54 -7.60 -12.02
N ILE A 126 -7.21 -8.55 -12.90
CA ILE A 126 -8.02 -9.77 -13.06
C ILE A 126 -7.92 -10.70 -11.85
N GLU A 127 -6.71 -10.88 -11.32
CA GLU A 127 -6.45 -11.74 -10.16
C GLU A 127 -7.20 -11.29 -8.89
N SER A 128 -7.48 -10.00 -8.77
CA SER A 128 -8.22 -9.44 -7.63
C SER A 128 -9.70 -9.82 -7.56
N TYR A 129 -10.32 -10.29 -8.66
CA TYR A 129 -11.75 -10.60 -8.67
C TYR A 129 -12.13 -11.70 -7.65
N LYS A 130 -11.20 -12.60 -7.30
CA LYS A 130 -11.39 -13.64 -6.27
C LYS A 130 -11.50 -13.10 -4.82
N TYR A 131 -11.21 -11.81 -4.63
CA TYR A 131 -11.36 -11.05 -3.37
C TYR A 131 -12.45 -9.97 -3.44
N LYS A 132 -13.30 -9.98 -4.48
CA LYS A 132 -14.46 -9.07 -4.60
C LYS A 132 -15.49 -9.28 -3.48
N LYS A 133 -15.66 -10.53 -3.01
CA LYS A 133 -16.43 -10.83 -1.79
C LYS A 133 -15.51 -10.68 -0.58
N ARG A 134 -15.66 -9.57 0.15
CA ARG A 134 -14.87 -9.26 1.36
C ARG A 134 -15.35 -10.10 2.55
N ILE A 135 -14.77 -11.28 2.73
CA ILE A 135 -15.02 -12.16 3.88
C ILE A 135 -13.89 -13.19 4.00
N HIS A 136 -13.30 -13.33 5.18
CA HIS A 136 -12.36 -14.41 5.49
C HIS A 136 -13.06 -15.77 5.27
N LYS A 137 -12.43 -16.63 4.47
CA LYS A 137 -12.90 -17.97 4.11
C LYS A 137 -12.41 -19.01 5.11
N ASN A 138 -11.35 -18.73 5.86
CA ASN A 138 -10.73 -19.60 6.86
C ASN A 138 -9.72 -18.83 7.72
N ASN A 139 -9.11 -19.49 8.71
CA ASN A 139 -8.09 -18.88 9.59
C ASN A 139 -6.64 -19.12 9.11
N SER A 140 -6.43 -19.44 7.83
CA SER A 140 -5.08 -19.68 7.30
C SER A 140 -4.23 -18.40 7.25
N PHE A 141 -2.91 -18.59 7.19
CA PHE A 141 -1.95 -17.49 7.23
C PHE A 141 -2.14 -16.50 6.06
N THR A 142 -2.46 -16.97 4.86
CA THR A 142 -2.61 -16.11 3.68
C THR A 142 -3.99 -15.49 3.53
N ASP A 143 -5.05 -16.07 4.08
CA ASP A 143 -6.40 -15.49 4.03
C ASP A 143 -6.44 -14.12 4.73
N ARG A 144 -5.66 -13.99 5.82
CA ARG A 144 -5.40 -12.75 6.58
C ARG A 144 -4.82 -11.59 5.76
N SER A 145 -4.30 -11.81 4.55
CA SER A 145 -3.76 -10.71 3.71
C SER A 145 -4.85 -9.79 3.17
N MET A 146 -6.08 -10.30 3.07
CA MET A 146 -7.27 -9.51 2.78
C MET A 146 -7.64 -8.64 3.98
N LEU A 147 -7.92 -7.36 3.73
CA LEU A 147 -8.28 -6.37 4.76
C LEU A 147 -9.79 -6.16 4.83
N LEU A 148 -10.35 -6.37 6.02
CA LEU A 148 -11.69 -6.03 6.48
C LEU A 148 -11.59 -4.95 7.58
N LYS A 149 -12.68 -4.22 7.84
CA LYS A 149 -12.65 -3.07 8.77
C LYS A 149 -12.21 -3.43 10.18
N GLU A 150 -12.66 -4.59 10.68
CA GLU A 150 -12.39 -5.05 12.04
C GLU A 150 -11.09 -5.88 12.16
N ASP A 151 -10.28 -5.96 11.09
CA ASP A 151 -8.99 -6.64 11.16
C ASP A 151 -7.96 -5.78 11.92
N GLU A 152 -7.17 -6.43 12.78
CA GLU A 152 -6.10 -5.84 13.60
C GLU A 152 -5.16 -4.91 12.82
N VAL A 153 -4.92 -5.20 11.53
CA VAL A 153 -4.12 -4.38 10.62
C VAL A 153 -4.72 -3.00 10.38
N VAL A 154 -6.04 -2.94 10.12
CA VAL A 154 -6.74 -1.66 9.91
C VAL A 154 -6.72 -0.85 11.22
N GLN A 155 -6.94 -1.54 12.34
CA GLN A 155 -6.88 -0.93 13.68
C GLN A 155 -5.48 -0.40 14.05
N ILE A 156 -4.39 -1.08 13.64
CA ILE A 156 -3.01 -0.57 13.78
C ILE A 156 -2.82 0.73 12.97
N PHE A 157 -3.28 0.80 11.72
CA PHE A 157 -3.20 2.06 10.95
C PHE A 157 -4.07 3.17 11.57
N GLU A 158 -5.30 2.86 11.99
CA GLU A 158 -6.20 3.83 12.63
C GLU A 158 -5.67 4.33 13.98
N LYS A 159 -4.98 3.48 14.77
CA LYS A 159 -4.24 3.84 16.01
C LYS A 159 -3.19 4.93 15.77
N TYR A 160 -2.50 4.90 14.63
CA TYR A 160 -1.57 5.95 14.20
C TYR A 160 -2.25 7.08 13.41
N GLY A 161 -3.58 7.14 13.37
CA GLY A 161 -4.36 8.20 12.73
C GLY A 161 -4.35 8.17 11.20
N TRP A 162 -3.96 7.04 10.59
CA TRP A 162 -4.09 6.84 9.14
C TRP A 162 -5.53 6.46 8.79
N LYS A 163 -5.99 6.90 7.61
CA LYS A 163 -7.34 6.66 7.11
C LYS A 163 -7.34 5.56 6.06
N TRP A 164 -8.18 4.55 6.25
CA TRP A 164 -8.30 3.42 5.33
C TRP A 164 -9.24 3.73 4.15
N GLY A 165 -8.79 3.42 2.93
CA GLY A 165 -9.57 3.56 1.70
C GLY A 165 -10.73 2.57 1.57
N GLY A 166 -10.77 1.55 2.44
CA GLY A 166 -11.95 0.70 2.63
C GLY A 166 -13.16 1.43 3.24
N ASP A 167 -12.99 2.60 3.86
CA ASP A 167 -14.11 3.41 4.38
C ASP A 167 -14.67 4.42 3.35
N PHE A 168 -13.98 4.66 2.23
CA PHE A 168 -14.42 5.62 1.20
C PHE A 168 -15.82 5.29 0.64
N THR A 169 -16.59 6.32 0.26
CA THR A 169 -18.02 6.20 -0.11
C THR A 169 -18.28 6.21 -1.62
N GLN A 170 -17.42 6.84 -2.41
CA GLN A 170 -17.60 6.95 -3.88
C GLN A 170 -17.01 5.75 -4.65
N TYR A 171 -16.03 5.09 -4.05
CA TYR A 171 -15.33 3.89 -4.49
C TYR A 171 -14.71 3.24 -3.24
N LYS A 172 -14.17 2.03 -3.36
CA LYS A 172 -13.41 1.38 -2.28
C LYS A 172 -11.97 1.19 -2.72
N ASP A 173 -11.03 1.45 -1.83
CA ASP A 173 -9.60 1.38 -2.10
C ASP A 173 -8.95 0.56 -0.97
N TYR A 174 -9.20 -0.75 -0.97
CA TYR A 174 -8.96 -1.59 0.23
C TYR A 174 -7.47 -1.72 0.59
N GLN A 175 -6.58 -1.58 -0.39
CA GLN A 175 -5.12 -1.54 -0.23
C GLN A 175 -4.68 -0.32 0.59
N HIS A 176 -5.44 0.78 0.50
CA HIS A 176 -4.91 2.11 0.67
C HIS A 176 -5.05 2.62 2.10
N PHE A 177 -3.95 3.14 2.64
CA PHE A 177 -3.92 3.94 3.86
C PHE A 177 -3.24 5.27 3.56
N SER A 178 -3.78 6.39 4.03
CA SER A 178 -3.12 7.70 3.92
C SER A 178 -3.44 8.67 5.07
N LYS A 179 -2.62 9.72 5.20
CA LYS A 179 -2.65 10.69 6.31
C LYS A 179 -2.65 12.13 5.82
#